data_AF-A0A3A1P4B9-F1
#
_entry.id   AF-A0A3A1P4B9-F1
#
_cell.length_a   1.000
_cell.length_b   1.000
_cell.length_c   1.000
_cell.angle_alpha   90.00
_cell.angle_beta   90.00
_cell.angle_gamma   90.00
#
_symmetry.space_group_name_H-M   'P 1'
#
loop_
_entity.id
_entity.type
_entity.pdbx_description
1 polymer ?
#
loop_
_entity_poly.entity_id
_entity_poly.type
_entity_poly.pdbx_seq_one_letter_code
_entity_poly.pdbx_strand_id
1 'polypeptide(L)'
;MSGPGKSSRRFVARPRGVESWVSDGDRERTTPPSRSANTARLTIDVTPELRRRIKFAALQRGLTLADLLRALLVEAFPDEDQERAP
;
A
#
# COMPACT_ATOMS: atom_id res chain seq x y z
N MET A 1 7.10 55.85 -28.73
CA MET A 1 8.00 54.70 -28.98
C MET A 1 7.96 53.79 -27.76
N SER A 2 7.81 52.49 -28.02
CA SER A 2 7.57 51.37 -27.11
C SER A 2 8.57 51.21 -25.95
N GLY A 3 8.13 50.50 -24.90
CA GLY A 3 8.94 50.06 -23.75
C GLY A 3 10.10 49.11 -24.09
N PRO A 4 10.81 48.58 -23.07
CA PRO A 4 10.32 47.44 -22.29
C PRO A 4 10.54 47.61 -20.77
N GLY A 5 9.65 47.15 -19.91
CA GLY A 5 9.52 45.75 -19.55
C GLY A 5 10.19 45.49 -18.19
N LYS A 6 9.40 45.07 -17.19
CA LYS A 6 9.61 43.82 -16.44
C LYS A 6 8.56 43.66 -15.34
N SER A 7 7.67 42.73 -15.62
CA SER A 7 6.60 42.22 -14.78
C SER A 7 7.13 41.46 -13.57
N SER A 8 6.30 41.46 -12.52
CA SER A 8 6.19 40.47 -11.43
C SER A 8 7.50 39.93 -10.84
N ARG A 9 7.90 40.58 -9.75
CA ARG A 9 8.87 40.05 -8.78
C ARG A 9 8.38 38.69 -8.25
N ARG A 10 9.04 37.65 -8.76
CA ARG A 10 9.36 36.36 -8.13
C ARG A 10 8.20 35.65 -7.46
N PHE A 11 7.72 34.63 -8.17
CA PHE A 11 7.38 33.31 -7.61
C PHE A 11 7.93 33.13 -6.19
N VAL A 12 7.06 33.31 -5.19
CA VAL A 12 7.23 32.61 -3.93
C VAL A 12 7.06 31.14 -4.30
N ALA A 13 8.19 30.49 -4.59
CA ALA A 13 8.26 29.05 -4.64
C ALA A 13 7.85 28.58 -3.24
N ARG A 14 6.59 28.17 -3.09
CA ARG A 14 6.18 27.44 -1.90
C ARG A 14 7.12 26.24 -1.79
N PRO A 15 7.92 26.12 -0.72
CA PRO A 15 8.70 24.92 -0.51
C PRO A 15 7.71 23.77 -0.45
N ARG A 16 7.93 22.77 -1.31
CA ARG A 16 7.19 21.52 -1.27
C ARG A 16 7.34 20.94 0.13
N GLY A 17 6.22 20.56 0.74
CA GLY A 17 6.13 20.17 2.14
C GLY A 17 7.24 19.20 2.53
N VAL A 18 8.00 19.57 3.56
CA VAL A 18 9.07 18.73 4.15
C VAL A 18 8.51 17.48 4.85
N GLU A 19 7.20 17.37 4.96
CA GLU A 19 6.47 16.19 5.43
C GLU A 19 6.14 15.23 4.27
N SER A 20 6.72 15.48 3.08
CA SER A 20 6.92 14.43 2.10
C SER A 20 7.74 13.31 2.73
N TRP A 21 7.08 12.18 2.94
CA TRP A 21 7.63 10.89 2.57
C TRP A 21 8.75 10.28 3.42
N VAL A 22 8.99 10.77 4.64
CA VAL A 22 9.68 9.97 5.67
C VAL A 22 8.71 8.92 6.24
N SER A 23 8.35 7.96 5.38
CA SER A 23 7.89 6.61 5.70
C SER A 23 7.93 5.69 4.47
N ASP A 24 8.75 6.01 3.47
CA ASP A 24 9.27 5.08 2.43
C ASP A 24 10.37 4.13 3.01
N GLY A 25 10.32 3.93 4.33
CA GLY A 25 11.41 3.42 5.17
C GLY A 25 11.30 1.96 5.57
N ASP A 26 10.41 1.18 4.97
CA ASP A 26 10.48 -0.28 5.06
C ASP A 26 10.47 -0.86 3.65
N ARG A 27 11.64 -0.69 3.01
CA ARG A 27 12.00 -1.31 1.75
C ARG A 27 12.15 -2.81 1.99
N GLU A 28 11.07 -3.55 1.83
CA GLU A 28 11.15 -4.82 1.12
C GLU A 28 10.53 -4.63 -0.25
N ARG A 29 11.27 -3.92 -1.12
CA ARG A 29 11.26 -4.27 -2.54
C ARG A 29 11.96 -5.62 -2.69
N THR A 30 11.30 -6.67 -2.21
CA THR A 30 11.55 -8.01 -2.72
C THR A 30 11.01 -7.96 -4.14
N THR A 31 11.93 -7.98 -5.10
CA THR A 31 11.66 -8.21 -6.52
C THR A 31 10.44 -9.11 -6.65
N PRO A 32 9.36 -8.72 -7.35
CA PRO A 32 8.20 -9.59 -7.41
C PRO A 32 8.68 -10.90 -8.04
N PRO A 33 8.58 -12.06 -7.34
CA PRO A 33 8.58 -13.31 -8.07
C PRO A 33 7.43 -13.17 -9.06
N SER A 34 7.72 -13.37 -10.35
CA SER A 34 6.76 -13.45 -11.47
C SER A 34 5.33 -13.30 -10.97
N ARG A 35 4.84 -12.06 -10.97
CA ARG A 35 3.54 -11.72 -10.38
C ARG A 35 2.54 -12.61 -11.11
N SER A 36 2.09 -13.67 -10.45
CA SER A 36 1.14 -14.62 -10.99
C SER A 36 -0.01 -13.82 -11.59
N ALA A 37 -0.43 -14.18 -12.79
CA ALA A 37 -1.31 -13.36 -13.64
C ALA A 37 -2.65 -12.96 -12.97
N ASN A 38 -2.95 -13.50 -11.78
CA ASN A 38 -4.19 -13.35 -11.04
C ASN A 38 -4.05 -12.59 -9.70
N THR A 39 -3.06 -11.71 -9.51
CA THR A 39 -2.95 -10.91 -8.26
C THR A 39 -3.63 -9.53 -8.37
N ALA A 40 -4.62 -9.27 -7.50
CA ALA A 40 -5.27 -7.95 -7.34
C ALA A 40 -4.77 -7.20 -6.08
N ARG A 41 -4.88 -5.86 -6.05
CA ARG A 41 -4.60 -5.04 -4.85
C ARG A 41 -5.88 -4.88 -4.03
N LEU A 42 -5.81 -5.16 -2.73
CA LEU A 42 -6.90 -4.96 -1.78
C LEU A 42 -6.56 -3.77 -0.85
N THR A 43 -7.40 -2.75 -0.85
CA THR A 43 -7.35 -1.62 0.10
C THR A 43 -8.54 -1.72 1.04
N ILE A 44 -8.29 -1.75 2.34
CA ILE A 44 -9.33 -1.82 3.37
C ILE A 44 -9.08 -0.78 4.45
N ASP A 45 -10.16 -0.18 4.93
CA ASP A 45 -10.12 0.65 6.12
C ASP A 45 -10.25 -0.24 7.36
N VAL A 46 -9.28 -0.12 8.26
CA VAL A 46 -9.27 -0.84 9.54
C VAL A 46 -8.95 0.14 10.64
N THR A 47 -9.50 -0.10 11.83
CA THR A 47 -9.17 0.74 12.99
C THR A 47 -7.69 0.61 13.34
N PRO A 48 -7.05 1.65 13.93
CA PRO A 48 -5.65 1.58 14.36
C PRO A 48 -5.38 0.41 15.31
N GLU A 49 -6.33 0.15 16.21
CA GLU A 49 -6.26 -0.96 17.17
C GLU A 49 -6.32 -2.33 16.48
N LEU A 50 -7.19 -2.48 15.46
CA LEU A 50 -7.27 -3.71 14.68
C LEU A 50 -5.98 -3.93 13.89
N ARG A 51 -5.43 -2.89 13.26
CA ARG A 51 -4.15 -2.96 12.56
C ARG A 51 -3.02 -3.40 13.50
N ARG A 52 -2.97 -2.86 14.73
CA ARG A 52 -1.99 -3.24 15.74
C ARG A 52 -2.09 -4.72 16.11
N ARG A 53 -3.31 -5.20 16.35
CA ARG A 53 -3.57 -6.62 16.67
C ARG A 53 -3.15 -7.56 15.55
N ILE A 54 -3.52 -7.25 14.30
CA ILE A 54 -3.17 -8.10 13.15
C ILE A 54 -1.64 -8.10 12.93
N LYS A 55 -0.97 -6.94 13.03
CA LYS A 55 0.49 -6.87 12.92
C LYS A 55 1.18 -7.71 14.01
N PHE A 56 0.68 -7.66 15.23
CA PHE A 56 1.23 -8.46 16.34
C PHE A 56 1.01 -9.97 16.12
N ALA A 57 -0.16 -10.37 15.61
CA ALA A 57 -0.41 -11.76 15.24
C ALA A 57 0.49 -12.25 14.10
N ALA A 58 0.77 -11.39 13.11
CA ALA A 58 1.67 -11.71 12.01
C ALA A 58 3.11 -11.91 12.50
N LEU A 59 3.62 -10.98 13.33
CA LEU A 59 4.96 -11.06 13.92
C LEU A 59 5.16 -12.32 14.77
N GLN A 60 4.17 -12.68 15.61
CA GLN A 60 4.23 -13.91 16.40
C GLN A 60 4.30 -15.18 15.55
N ARG A 61 3.75 -15.15 14.34
CA ARG A 61 3.75 -16.27 13.38
C ARG A 61 4.93 -16.23 12.41
N GLY A 62 5.80 -15.20 12.48
CA GLY A 62 6.88 -15.00 11.52
C GLY A 62 6.39 -14.70 10.09
N LEU A 63 5.17 -14.21 9.94
CA LEU A 63 4.54 -13.91 8.65
C LEU A 63 4.47 -12.40 8.43
N THR A 64 4.45 -11.98 7.16
CA THR A 64 4.08 -10.59 6.84
C THR A 64 2.58 -10.39 7.06
N LEU A 65 2.16 -9.14 7.23
CA LEU A 65 0.73 -8.78 7.29
C LEU A 65 -0.02 -9.28 6.04
N ALA A 66 0.60 -9.18 4.87
CA ALA A 66 0.00 -9.61 3.61
C ALA A 66 -0.16 -11.13 3.55
N ASP A 67 0.81 -11.89 4.05
CA ASP A 67 0.73 -13.36 4.08
C ASP A 67 -0.30 -13.86 5.08
N LEU A 68 -0.36 -13.24 6.27
CA LEU A 68 -1.40 -13.54 7.25
C LEU A 68 -2.80 -13.26 6.68
N LEU A 69 -2.98 -12.10 6.05
CA LEU A 69 -4.27 -11.76 5.43
C LEU A 69 -4.61 -12.71 4.27
N ARG A 70 -3.62 -13.09 3.45
CA ARG A 70 -3.84 -14.06 2.37
C ARG A 70 -4.27 -15.41 2.92
N ALA A 71 -3.62 -15.93 3.96
CA ALA A 71 -4.00 -17.19 4.59
C ALA A 71 -5.42 -17.12 5.18
N LEU A 72 -5.75 -16.02 5.87
CA LEU A 72 -7.11 -15.82 6.40
C LEU A 72 -8.18 -15.75 5.30
N LEU A 73 -7.86 -15.13 4.16
CA LEU A 73 -8.78 -15.04 3.03
C LEU A 73 -8.98 -16.40 2.34
N VAL A 74 -7.92 -17.20 2.20
CA VAL A 74 -8.02 -18.57 1.64
C VAL A 74 -8.89 -19.47 2.52
N GLU A 75 -8.72 -19.41 3.84
CA GLU A 75 -9.55 -20.18 4.78
C GLU A 75 -11.02 -19.72 4.79
N ALA A 76 -11.27 -18.42 4.61
CA ALA A 76 -12.61 -17.85 4.59
C ALA A 76 -13.34 -18.05 3.25
N PHE A 77 -12.58 -18.13 2.15
CA PHE A 77 -13.07 -18.27 0.78
C PHE A 77 -12.29 -19.40 0.08
N PRO A 78 -12.60 -20.67 0.41
CA PRO A 78 -12.02 -21.80 -0.32
C PRO A 78 -12.40 -21.74 -1.80
N ASP A 79 -11.56 -22.27 -2.68
CA ASP A 79 -11.88 -22.36 -4.10
C ASP A 79 -13.15 -23.19 -4.31
N GLU A 80 -14.20 -22.57 -4.85
CA GLU A 80 -15.47 -23.21 -5.24
C GLU A 80 -15.29 -24.05 -6.52
N ASP A 81 -14.26 -24.91 -6.58
CA ASP A 81 -14.03 -25.86 -7.68
C ASP A 81 -14.21 -27.33 -7.23
N GLN A 82 -14.78 -27.54 -6.04
CA GLN A 82 -15.18 -28.86 -5.58
C GLN A 82 -16.68 -28.89 -5.25
N GLU A 83 -17.48 -29.11 -6.29
CA GLU A 83 -18.77 -29.83 -6.21
C GLU A 83 -19.97 -29.09 -5.57
N ARG A 84 -20.52 -28.11 -6.30
CA ARG A 84 -21.98 -28.06 -6.50
C ARG A 84 -22.30 -28.54 -7.92
N ALA A 85 -21.98 -29.80 -8.20
CA ALA A 85 -22.61 -30.52 -9.30
C ALA A 85 -24.12 -30.71 -8.96
N PRO A 86 -25.02 -30.67 -9.95
CA PRO A 86 -26.46 -30.45 -9.76
C PRO A 86 -27.21 -31.55 -9.00
#